data_AF-A0A379CGV1-F1
#
_entry.id   AF-A0A379CGV1-F1
#
_cell.length_a   1.000
_cell.length_b   1.000
_cell.length_c   1.000
_cell.angle_alpha   90.00
_cell.angle_beta   90.00
_cell.angle_gamma   90.00
#
_symmetry.space_group_name_H-M   'P 1'
#
loop_
_entity.id
_entity.type
_entity.pdbx_description
1 polymer ?
#
loop_
_entity_poly.entity_id
_entity_poly.type
_entity_poly.pdbx_seq_one_letter_code
_entity_poly.pdbx_strand_id
1 'polypeptide(L)'
;MYDYLMLLVLLLVGVGVSVISIPMVKYMLESCGLIRKNYRGEMIPVGMGIAFIPALMVNSAILTYFNIEHDRLLLIFVLLFAVMAMAFAGIMDDAIGNRDVTGLKGHFLSMFKGRLTTGGFKAVLGGFIGIVVSAAVADNILGVVVGTLVVALATNFMNLLDLRPGRAIKVYLIISILVLIFAGDFNRQLYMLLLPGVVSYFIFDLKALSMMGDAGSNVLGVFIGVMIVISFSIQVQLVCLVGLIAIHVLTEKYSLTKLIEQNSVLNFIDKLGRN
;
A
#
# COMPACT_ATOMS: atom_id res chain seq x y z
N MET A 1 17.90 22.26 8.54
CA MET A 1 18.85 21.30 9.16
C MET A 1 18.11 20.24 9.97
N TYR A 2 17.09 20.61 10.76
CA TYR A 2 16.26 19.68 11.52
C TYR A 2 15.47 18.69 10.63
N ASP A 3 14.99 19.09 9.45
CA ASP A 3 14.17 18.21 8.61
C ASP A 3 14.94 17.05 7.99
N TYR A 4 16.14 17.30 7.46
CA TYR A 4 16.99 16.23 6.91
C TYR A 4 17.49 15.28 8.00
N LEU A 5 17.76 15.80 9.20
CA LEU A 5 18.10 14.97 10.36
C LEU A 5 16.94 14.06 10.73
N MET A 6 15.70 14.59 10.78
CA MET A 6 14.51 13.78 11.05
C MET A 6 14.31 12.68 10.00
N LEU A 7 14.46 13.00 8.71
CA LEU A 7 14.39 11.99 7.64
C LEU A 7 15.42 10.88 7.84
N LEU A 8 16.67 11.24 8.18
CA LEU A 8 17.73 10.26 8.46
C LEU A 8 17.41 9.40 9.69
N VAL A 9 16.90 10.00 10.76
CA VAL A 9 16.50 9.27 11.98
C VAL A 9 15.38 8.27 11.66
N LEU A 10 14.31 8.71 10.98
CA LEU A 10 13.20 7.83 10.61
C LEU A 10 13.65 6.71 9.65
N LEU A 11 14.59 7.01 8.74
CA LEU A 11 15.18 5.99 7.86
C LEU A 11 15.95 4.94 8.66
N LEU A 12 16.89 5.36 9.50
CA LEU A 12 17.75 4.44 10.26
C LEU A 12 16.95 3.62 11.27
N VAL A 13 16.03 4.26 12.02
CA VAL A 13 15.17 3.57 12.98
C VAL A 13 14.23 2.62 12.25
N GLY A 14 13.58 3.07 11.17
CA GLY A 14 12.67 2.24 10.39
C GLY A 14 13.36 1.01 9.81
N VAL A 15 14.58 1.15 9.27
CA VAL A 15 15.39 0.02 8.81
C VAL A 15 15.76 -0.90 9.98
N GLY A 16 16.24 -0.35 11.09
CA GLY A 16 16.63 -1.12 12.27
C GLY A 16 15.49 -1.99 12.83
N VAL A 17 14.29 -1.41 12.96
CA VAL A 17 13.08 -2.14 13.38
C VAL A 17 12.66 -3.18 12.34
N SER A 18 12.82 -2.88 11.05
CA SER A 18 12.44 -3.79 9.96
C SER A 18 13.34 -5.02 9.88
N VAL A 19 14.65 -4.86 10.09
CA VAL A 19 15.62 -5.97 10.14
C VAL A 19 15.26 -6.98 11.23
N ILE A 20 14.68 -6.52 12.34
CA ILE A 20 14.23 -7.38 13.43
C ILE A 20 12.85 -7.97 13.15
N SER A 21 11.89 -7.14 12.72
CA SER A 21 10.49 -7.56 12.57
C SER A 21 10.25 -8.51 11.40
N ILE A 22 10.94 -8.34 10.26
CA ILE A 22 10.77 -9.21 9.09
C ILE A 22 11.02 -10.70 9.42
N PRO A 23 12.17 -11.13 9.98
CA PRO A 23 12.38 -12.55 10.30
C PRO A 23 11.41 -13.06 11.37
N MET A 24 11.06 -12.24 12.36
CA MET A 24 10.10 -12.62 13.41
C MET A 24 8.69 -12.86 12.86
N VAL A 25 8.19 -11.93 12.03
CA VAL A 25 6.88 -12.07 11.38
C VAL A 25 6.86 -13.23 10.41
N LYS A 26 7.95 -13.43 9.65
CA LYS A 26 8.09 -14.58 8.77
C LYS A 26 7.94 -15.90 9.53
N TYR A 27 8.70 -16.07 10.61
CA TYR A 27 8.63 -17.25 11.47
C TYR A 27 7.23 -17.45 12.07
N MET A 28 6.59 -16.36 12.51
CA MET A 28 5.23 -16.39 13.06
C MET A 28 4.22 -16.90 12.02
N LEU A 29 4.24 -16.37 10.80
CA LEU A 29 3.33 -16.77 9.73
C LEU A 29 3.54 -18.23 9.30
N GLU A 30 4.81 -18.66 9.19
CA GLU A 30 5.15 -20.06 8.90
C GLU A 30 4.66 -21.00 10.00
N SER A 31 4.88 -20.64 11.27
CA SER A 31 4.47 -21.44 12.44
C SER A 31 2.95 -21.54 12.58
N CYS A 32 2.22 -20.50 12.19
CA CYS A 32 0.75 -20.48 12.17
C CYS A 32 0.14 -21.13 10.92
N GLY A 33 0.96 -21.60 9.96
CA GLY A 33 0.48 -22.19 8.72
C GLY A 33 -0.13 -21.20 7.72
N LEU A 34 0.13 -19.89 7.86
CA LEU A 34 -0.23 -18.88 6.87
C LEU A 34 0.77 -18.91 5.70
N ILE A 35 0.72 -20.01 4.96
CA ILE A 35 1.55 -20.28 3.79
C ILE A 35 0.68 -20.51 2.56
N ARG A 36 1.13 -20.03 1.39
CA ARG A 36 0.43 -20.22 0.12
C ARG A 36 1.42 -20.51 -1.00
N LYS A 37 0.93 -21.14 -2.07
CA LYS A 37 1.71 -21.34 -3.30
C LYS A 37 2.01 -20.00 -3.95
N ASN A 38 3.29 -19.73 -4.19
CA ASN A 38 3.75 -18.60 -4.98
C ASN A 38 3.54 -18.85 -6.49
N TYR A 39 3.99 -17.91 -7.32
CA TYR A 39 3.88 -18.02 -8.78
C TYR A 39 4.70 -19.17 -9.39
N ARG A 40 5.65 -19.76 -8.65
CA ARG A 40 6.43 -20.96 -9.00
C ARG A 40 5.81 -22.24 -8.44
N GLY A 41 4.74 -22.15 -7.65
CA GLY A 41 4.09 -23.28 -6.99
C GLY A 41 4.67 -23.66 -5.62
N GLU A 42 5.66 -22.92 -5.13
CA GLU A 42 6.34 -23.17 -3.85
C GLU A 42 5.52 -22.61 -2.68
N MET A 43 5.43 -23.35 -1.57
CA MET A 43 4.74 -22.88 -0.37
C MET A 43 5.63 -21.90 0.40
N ILE A 44 5.22 -20.63 0.47
CA ILE A 44 5.93 -19.57 1.19
C ILE A 44 4.94 -18.78 2.06
N PRO A 45 5.40 -18.10 3.13
CA PRO A 45 4.53 -17.30 3.98
C PRO A 45 3.83 -16.19 3.18
N VAL A 46 2.55 -15.96 3.49
CA VAL A 46 1.70 -14.92 2.91
C VAL A 46 1.29 -13.90 3.98
N GLY A 47 1.07 -12.65 3.57
CA GLY A 47 0.69 -11.57 4.49
C GLY A 47 1.89 -10.92 5.18
N MET A 48 3.09 -11.00 4.58
CA MET A 48 4.28 -10.36 5.12
C MET A 48 4.19 -8.84 5.22
N GLY A 49 3.19 -8.19 4.60
CA GLY A 49 2.90 -6.78 4.85
C GLY A 49 2.73 -6.40 6.32
N ILE A 50 2.38 -7.37 7.19
CA ILE A 50 2.36 -7.20 8.65
C ILE A 50 3.72 -6.70 9.18
N ALA A 51 4.83 -7.09 8.55
CA ALA A 51 6.17 -6.68 8.96
C ALA A 51 6.42 -5.17 8.81
N PHE A 52 5.57 -4.42 8.09
CA PHE A 52 5.68 -2.97 7.99
C PHE A 52 5.17 -2.25 9.25
N ILE A 53 4.23 -2.87 9.98
CA ILE A 53 3.52 -2.23 11.10
C ILE A 53 4.47 -1.83 12.25
N PRO A 54 5.43 -2.66 12.70
CA PRO A 54 6.32 -2.26 13.79
C PRO A 54 7.15 -1.01 13.47
N ALA A 55 7.72 -0.93 12.25
CA ALA A 55 8.48 0.24 11.83
C ALA A 55 7.60 1.48 11.72
N LEU A 56 6.39 1.34 11.17
CA LEU A 56 5.38 2.39 11.08
C LEU A 56 5.00 2.95 12.47
N MET A 57 4.76 2.06 13.45
CA MET A 57 4.40 2.45 14.82
C MET A 57 5.54 3.19 15.52
N VAL A 58 6.78 2.69 15.42
CA VAL A 58 7.94 3.34 16.06
C VAL A 58 8.22 4.69 15.41
N ASN A 59 8.26 4.76 14.07
CA ASN A 59 8.50 6.01 13.36
C ASN A 59 7.40 7.05 13.61
N SER A 60 6.14 6.63 13.69
CA SER A 60 5.03 7.56 13.99
C SER A 60 5.05 8.04 15.43
N ALA A 61 5.46 7.21 16.40
CA ALA A 61 5.66 7.64 17.78
C ALA A 61 6.77 8.71 17.89
N ILE A 62 7.89 8.50 17.19
CA ILE A 62 8.97 9.50 17.10
C ILE A 62 8.44 10.79 16.48
N LEU A 63 7.79 10.70 15.33
CA LEU A 63 7.32 11.89 14.62
C LEU A 63 6.28 12.67 15.44
N THR A 64 5.38 11.97 16.13
CA THR A 64 4.38 12.54 17.05
C THR A 64 5.05 13.25 18.22
N TYR A 65 6.07 12.64 18.84
CA TYR A 65 6.78 13.24 19.98
C TYR A 65 7.42 14.60 19.63
N PHE A 66 7.97 14.72 18.42
CA PHE A 66 8.61 15.95 17.96
C PHE A 66 7.65 16.95 17.29
N ASN A 67 6.36 16.64 17.16
CA ASN A 67 5.37 17.51 16.52
C ASN A 67 4.08 17.58 17.35
N ILE A 68 3.87 18.69 18.05
CA ILE A 68 2.68 18.92 18.88
C ILE A 68 1.62 19.81 18.20
N GLU A 69 1.90 20.32 17.00
CA GLU A 69 0.96 21.12 16.22
C GLU A 69 -0.24 20.27 15.78
N HIS A 70 -1.46 20.78 15.99
CA HIS A 70 -2.70 20.05 15.72
C HIS A 70 -2.80 19.52 14.29
N ASP A 71 -2.44 20.33 13.29
CA ASP A 71 -2.55 19.95 11.88
C ASP A 71 -1.58 18.81 11.52
N ARG A 72 -0.35 18.86 12.06
CA ARG A 72 0.64 17.79 11.86
C ARG A 72 0.20 16.49 12.51
N LEU A 73 -0.32 16.57 13.73
CA LEU A 73 -0.88 15.42 14.44
C LEU A 73 -2.05 14.81 13.68
N LEU A 74 -2.96 15.64 13.16
CA LEU A 74 -4.09 15.18 12.34
C LEU A 74 -3.58 14.36 11.15
N LEU A 75 -2.60 14.85 10.40
CA LEU A 75 -2.04 14.13 9.24
C LEU A 75 -1.39 12.80 9.63
N ILE A 76 -0.63 12.76 10.74
CA ILE A 76 -0.05 11.52 11.27
C ILE A 76 -1.16 10.51 11.59
N PHE A 77 -2.18 10.92 12.36
CA PHE A 77 -3.25 10.02 12.79
C PHE A 77 -4.16 9.58 11.65
N VAL A 78 -4.45 10.44 10.68
CA VAL A 78 -5.22 10.08 9.47
C VAL A 78 -4.46 9.04 8.64
N LEU A 79 -3.16 9.21 8.46
CA LEU A 79 -2.32 8.25 7.74
C LEU A 79 -2.24 6.91 8.50
N LEU A 80 -2.04 6.95 9.81
CA LEU A 80 -2.04 5.75 10.66
C LEU A 80 -3.38 5.03 10.62
N PHE A 81 -4.49 5.76 10.73
CA PHE A 81 -5.85 5.20 10.63
C PHE A 81 -6.02 4.47 9.29
N ALA A 82 -5.69 5.13 8.18
CA ALA A 82 -5.85 4.57 6.85
C ALA A 82 -5.00 3.30 6.66
N VAL A 83 -3.73 3.35 7.06
CA VAL A 83 -2.81 2.20 6.95
C VAL A 83 -3.26 1.05 7.83
N MET A 84 -3.58 1.29 9.11
CA MET A 84 -3.97 0.23 10.04
C MET A 84 -5.31 -0.41 9.65
N ALA A 85 -6.28 0.39 9.20
CA ALA A 85 -7.57 -0.12 8.76
C ALA A 85 -7.45 -0.96 7.47
N MET A 86 -6.62 -0.55 6.51
CA MET A 86 -6.36 -1.37 5.32
C MET A 86 -5.46 -2.57 5.61
N ALA A 87 -4.51 -2.47 6.53
CA ALA A 87 -3.73 -3.62 7.00
C ALA A 87 -4.69 -4.66 7.60
N PHE A 88 -5.64 -4.24 8.44
CA PHE A 88 -6.66 -5.13 8.99
C PHE A 88 -7.46 -5.85 7.90
N ALA A 89 -8.00 -5.12 6.92
CA ALA A 89 -8.73 -5.76 5.81
C ALA A 89 -7.84 -6.69 4.98
N GLY A 90 -6.57 -6.32 4.76
CA GLY A 90 -5.63 -7.13 4.01
C GLY A 90 -5.23 -8.41 4.73
N ILE A 91 -4.96 -8.33 6.04
CA ILE A 91 -4.69 -9.50 6.90
C ILE A 91 -5.90 -10.43 6.89
N MET A 92 -7.12 -9.88 6.97
CA MET A 92 -8.34 -10.67 6.92
C MET A 92 -8.48 -11.39 5.57
N ASP A 93 -8.19 -10.72 4.44
CA ASP A 93 -8.24 -11.36 3.12
C ASP A 93 -7.17 -12.45 2.94
N ASP A 94 -5.95 -12.21 3.44
CA ASP A 94 -4.87 -13.20 3.41
C ASP A 94 -5.17 -14.43 4.30
N ALA A 95 -5.80 -14.22 5.46
CA ALA A 95 -6.07 -15.28 6.43
C ALA A 95 -7.33 -16.10 6.12
N ILE A 96 -8.45 -15.45 5.77
CA ILE A 96 -9.76 -16.10 5.61
C ILE A 96 -10.39 -15.94 4.22
N GLY A 97 -9.70 -15.26 3.29
CA GLY A 97 -10.21 -15.04 1.94
C GLY A 97 -10.19 -16.30 1.07
N ASN A 98 -11.36 -16.64 0.50
CA ASN A 98 -11.51 -17.68 -0.52
C ASN A 98 -11.48 -17.09 -1.93
N ARG A 99 -10.87 -17.82 -2.89
CA ARG A 99 -10.68 -17.37 -4.28
C ARG A 99 -11.84 -17.70 -5.23
N ASP A 100 -13.01 -18.08 -4.70
CA ASP A 100 -14.16 -18.50 -5.51
C ASP A 100 -14.79 -17.33 -6.29
N VAL A 101 -14.61 -16.11 -5.79
CA VAL A 101 -15.10 -14.87 -6.42
C VAL A 101 -13.90 -13.99 -6.69
N THR A 102 -13.75 -13.54 -7.94
CA THR A 102 -12.65 -12.67 -8.36
C THR A 102 -13.17 -11.44 -9.09
N GLY A 103 -12.38 -10.35 -9.04
CA GLY A 103 -12.68 -9.09 -9.72
C GLY A 103 -13.76 -8.25 -9.02
N LEU A 104 -13.73 -6.94 -9.27
CA LEU A 104 -14.67 -5.98 -8.65
C LEU A 104 -16.13 -6.36 -8.93
N LYS A 105 -16.46 -6.61 -10.21
CA LYS A 105 -17.82 -7.02 -10.61
C LYS A 105 -18.32 -8.27 -9.88
N GLY A 106 -17.45 -9.25 -9.64
CA GLY A 106 -17.80 -10.49 -8.93
C GLY A 106 -18.14 -10.23 -7.47
N HIS A 107 -17.32 -9.43 -6.78
CA HIS A 107 -17.55 -9.06 -5.39
C HIS A 107 -18.81 -8.18 -5.22
N PHE A 108 -19.01 -7.19 -6.10
CA PHE A 108 -20.22 -6.37 -6.11
C PHE A 108 -21.48 -7.21 -6.35
N LEU A 109 -21.47 -8.10 -7.34
CA LEU A 109 -22.61 -8.97 -7.62
C LEU A 109 -22.93 -9.91 -6.45
N SER A 110 -21.90 -10.42 -5.78
CA SER A 110 -22.06 -11.26 -4.58
C SER A 110 -22.69 -10.46 -3.44
N MET A 111 -22.26 -9.21 -3.25
CA MET A 111 -22.81 -8.30 -2.26
C MET A 111 -24.29 -7.97 -2.53
N PHE A 112 -24.67 -7.71 -3.79
CA PHE A 112 -26.08 -7.54 -4.19
C PHE A 112 -26.93 -8.79 -3.94
N LYS A 113 -26.32 -9.98 -3.92
CA LYS A 113 -26.97 -11.25 -3.55
C LYS A 113 -26.94 -11.52 -2.03
N GLY A 114 -26.59 -10.53 -1.21
CA GLY A 114 -26.50 -10.65 0.24
C GLY A 114 -25.30 -11.45 0.76
N ARG A 115 -24.29 -11.72 -0.08
CA ARG A 115 -23.08 -12.46 0.29
C ARG A 115 -21.88 -11.52 0.32
N LEU A 116 -21.45 -11.14 1.52
CA LEU A 116 -20.25 -10.33 1.71
C LEU A 116 -18.99 -11.20 1.59
N THR A 117 -18.19 -10.97 0.55
CA THR A 117 -16.88 -11.59 0.39
C THR A 117 -15.79 -10.73 1.06
N THR A 118 -14.66 -11.30 1.44
CA THR A 118 -13.51 -10.55 2.00
C THR A 118 -13.04 -9.44 1.06
N GLY A 119 -12.96 -9.70 -0.26
CA GLY A 119 -12.66 -8.68 -1.26
C GLY A 119 -13.72 -7.57 -1.38
N GLY A 120 -14.98 -7.87 -1.04
CA GLY A 120 -16.09 -6.91 -1.04
C GLY A 120 -16.05 -6.03 0.20
N PHE A 121 -15.83 -6.65 1.38
CA PHE A 121 -15.56 -5.94 2.63
C PHE A 121 -14.38 -4.97 2.48
N LYS A 122 -13.27 -5.44 1.91
CA LYS A 122 -12.09 -4.63 1.63
C LYS A 122 -12.41 -3.43 0.73
N ALA A 123 -13.20 -3.62 -0.33
CA ALA A 123 -13.57 -2.53 -1.24
C ALA A 123 -14.43 -1.47 -0.53
N VAL A 124 -15.41 -1.89 0.27
CA VAL A 124 -16.25 -0.98 1.06
C VAL A 124 -15.40 -0.24 2.10
N LEU A 125 -14.52 -0.95 2.81
CA LEU A 125 -13.64 -0.34 3.81
C LEU A 125 -12.66 0.66 3.16
N GLY A 126 -12.05 0.33 2.03
CA GLY A 126 -11.17 1.23 1.29
C GLY A 126 -11.88 2.51 0.83
N GLY A 127 -13.15 2.40 0.39
CA GLY A 127 -13.99 3.55 0.09
C GLY A 127 -14.29 4.41 1.33
N PHE A 128 -14.65 3.77 2.45
CA PHE A 128 -14.90 4.46 3.71
C PHE A 128 -13.65 5.19 4.24
N ILE A 129 -12.49 4.54 4.18
CA ILE A 129 -11.20 5.15 4.54
C ILE A 129 -10.93 6.36 3.65
N GLY A 130 -11.17 6.24 2.34
CA GLY A 130 -11.05 7.36 1.40
C GLY A 130 -11.91 8.56 1.80
N ILE A 131 -13.17 8.32 2.21
CA ILE A 131 -14.08 9.37 2.70
C ILE A 131 -13.53 10.03 3.96
N VAL A 132 -13.16 9.24 4.97
CA VAL A 132 -12.66 9.76 6.25
C VAL A 132 -11.39 10.58 6.06
N VAL A 133 -10.42 10.05 5.29
CA VAL A 133 -9.19 10.76 4.97
C VAL A 133 -9.50 12.09 4.28
N SER A 134 -10.31 12.04 3.22
CA SER A 134 -10.53 13.23 2.38
C SER A 134 -11.39 14.27 3.07
N ALA A 135 -12.37 13.85 3.88
CA ALA A 135 -13.17 14.76 4.70
C ALA A 135 -12.35 15.45 5.80
N ALA A 136 -11.25 14.83 6.26
CA ALA A 136 -10.37 15.43 7.26
C ALA A 136 -9.40 16.48 6.67
N VAL A 137 -9.14 16.47 5.36
CA VAL A 137 -8.07 17.28 4.75
C VAL A 137 -8.50 18.16 3.57
N ALA A 138 -9.69 17.94 3.00
CA ALA A 138 -10.16 18.71 1.85
C ALA A 138 -11.09 19.87 2.26
N ASP A 139 -10.94 21.01 1.60
CA ASP A 139 -11.72 22.24 1.88
C ASP A 139 -13.13 22.23 1.27
N ASN A 140 -13.43 21.30 0.36
CA ASN A 140 -14.69 21.28 -0.38
C ASN A 140 -15.09 19.87 -0.83
N ILE A 141 -16.36 19.72 -1.23
CA ILE A 141 -16.96 18.45 -1.64
C ILE A 141 -16.22 17.81 -2.81
N LEU A 142 -15.75 18.61 -3.77
CA LEU A 142 -15.01 18.08 -4.92
C LEU A 142 -13.70 17.41 -4.46
N GLY A 143 -12.96 18.04 -3.55
CA GLY A 143 -11.77 17.47 -2.93
C GLY A 143 -12.07 16.19 -2.16
N VAL A 144 -13.18 16.14 -1.43
CA VAL A 144 -13.62 14.91 -0.73
C VAL A 144 -13.88 13.77 -1.71
N VAL A 145 -14.61 14.03 -2.80
CA VAL A 145 -14.95 13.01 -3.81
C VAL A 145 -13.69 12.54 -4.55
N VAL A 146 -12.86 13.46 -5.03
CA VAL A 146 -11.63 13.13 -5.77
C VAL A 146 -10.66 12.36 -4.85
N GLY A 147 -10.42 12.86 -3.64
CA GLY A 147 -9.53 12.21 -2.68
C GLY A 147 -10.01 10.81 -2.30
N THR A 148 -11.32 10.62 -2.11
CA THR A 148 -11.91 9.32 -1.82
C THR A 148 -11.60 8.32 -2.93
N LEU A 149 -11.82 8.71 -4.17
CA LEU A 149 -11.58 7.86 -5.32
C LEU A 149 -10.08 7.59 -5.52
N VAL A 150 -9.22 8.58 -5.32
CA VAL A 150 -7.76 8.40 -5.38
C VAL A 150 -7.30 7.39 -4.34
N VAL A 151 -7.71 7.52 -3.08
CA VAL A 151 -7.35 6.59 -2.00
C VAL A 151 -7.83 5.17 -2.31
N ALA A 152 -9.11 5.01 -2.65
CA ALA A 152 -9.69 3.70 -2.93
C ALA A 152 -9.07 3.02 -4.16
N LEU A 153 -8.86 3.75 -5.26
CA LEU A 153 -8.31 3.19 -6.48
C LEU A 153 -6.78 2.99 -6.39
N ALA A 154 -6.04 3.82 -5.67
CA ALA A 154 -4.61 3.59 -5.42
C ALA A 154 -4.41 2.31 -4.59
N THR A 155 -5.27 2.09 -3.59
CA THR A 155 -5.32 0.85 -2.80
C THR A 155 -5.50 -0.38 -3.71
N ASN A 156 -6.54 -0.36 -4.56
CA ASN A 156 -6.79 -1.47 -5.47
C ASN A 156 -5.69 -1.63 -6.54
N PHE A 157 -5.14 -0.52 -7.04
CA PHE A 157 -4.06 -0.52 -8.04
C PHE A 157 -2.82 -1.26 -7.55
N MET A 158 -2.36 -0.99 -6.32
CA MET A 158 -1.22 -1.71 -5.76
C MET A 158 -1.50 -3.20 -5.58
N ASN A 159 -2.74 -3.57 -5.27
CA ASN A 159 -3.16 -4.97 -5.23
C ASN A 159 -3.14 -5.65 -6.60
N LEU A 160 -3.54 -4.94 -7.68
CA LEU A 160 -3.45 -5.46 -9.06
C LEU A 160 -2.01 -5.72 -9.50
N LEU A 161 -1.04 -5.01 -8.92
CA LEU A 161 0.38 -5.19 -9.20
C LEU A 161 1.00 -6.34 -8.41
N ASP A 162 0.41 -6.79 -7.29
CA ASP A 162 0.97 -7.84 -6.43
C ASP A 162 0.70 -9.26 -6.95
N LEU A 163 1.04 -9.50 -8.22
CA LEU A 163 0.90 -10.81 -8.89
C LEU A 163 2.23 -11.49 -9.18
N ARG A 164 3.33 -10.73 -9.12
CA ARG A 164 4.69 -11.21 -9.38
C ARG A 164 5.65 -10.56 -8.37
N PRO A 165 6.68 -11.29 -7.93
CA PRO A 165 7.54 -10.80 -6.86
C PRO A 165 8.22 -9.47 -7.21
N GLY A 166 8.23 -8.54 -6.28
CA GLY A 166 8.81 -7.21 -6.37
C GLY A 166 8.08 -6.24 -7.31
N ARG A 167 7.01 -6.62 -8.02
CA ARG A 167 6.33 -5.71 -8.96
C ARG A 167 5.68 -4.53 -8.24
N ALA A 168 4.83 -4.82 -7.25
CA ALA A 168 4.17 -3.80 -6.45
C ALA A 168 5.21 -2.88 -5.78
N ILE A 169 6.24 -3.45 -5.14
CA ILE A 169 7.27 -2.66 -4.46
C ILE A 169 8.05 -1.75 -5.43
N LYS A 170 8.40 -2.21 -6.64
CA LYS A 170 9.06 -1.35 -7.63
C LYS A 170 8.21 -0.13 -8.00
N VAL A 171 6.92 -0.34 -8.25
CA VAL A 171 6.00 0.76 -8.56
C VAL A 171 5.88 1.70 -7.36
N TYR A 172 5.76 1.16 -6.15
CA TYR A 172 5.78 1.96 -4.92
C TYR A 172 7.05 2.81 -4.84
N LEU A 173 8.24 2.22 -5.02
CA LEU A 173 9.51 2.95 -4.95
C LEU A 173 9.65 4.04 -6.03
N ILE A 174 9.13 3.83 -7.24
CA ILE A 174 9.10 4.87 -8.28
C ILE A 174 8.22 6.03 -7.82
N ILE A 175 7.04 5.75 -7.26
CA ILE A 175 6.14 6.77 -6.71
C ILE A 175 6.79 7.46 -5.51
N SER A 176 7.49 6.72 -4.64
CA SER A 176 8.24 7.27 -3.50
C SER A 176 9.24 8.33 -3.93
N ILE A 177 9.98 8.10 -5.01
CA ILE A 177 10.95 9.06 -5.55
C ILE A 177 10.22 10.35 -5.95
N LEU A 178 9.09 10.26 -6.66
CA LEU A 178 8.31 11.43 -7.05
C LEU A 178 7.78 12.19 -5.83
N VAL A 179 7.22 11.49 -4.85
CA VAL A 179 6.71 12.12 -3.63
C VAL A 179 7.84 12.79 -2.84
N LEU A 180 9.00 12.14 -2.69
CA LEU A 180 10.14 12.72 -1.99
C LEU A 180 10.76 13.94 -2.70
N ILE A 181 10.62 14.05 -4.02
CA ILE A 181 11.09 15.22 -4.78
C ILE A 181 10.10 16.38 -4.66
N PHE A 182 8.80 16.11 -4.79
CA PHE A 182 7.79 17.15 -4.99
C PHE A 182 6.95 17.49 -3.74
N ALA A 183 6.94 16.65 -2.70
CA ALA A 183 6.17 16.93 -1.49
C ALA A 183 6.89 17.92 -0.56
N GLY A 184 6.09 18.65 0.23
CA GLY A 184 6.58 19.54 1.28
C GLY A 184 7.31 18.80 2.40
N ASP A 185 8.10 19.54 3.18
CA ASP A 185 9.07 19.01 4.14
C ASP A 185 8.46 18.01 5.14
N PHE A 186 7.32 18.36 5.74
CA PHE A 186 6.63 17.47 6.69
C PHE A 186 6.05 16.22 6.01
N ASN A 187 5.52 16.35 4.79
CA ASN A 187 4.98 15.21 4.06
C ASN A 187 6.09 14.23 3.64
N ARG A 188 7.32 14.70 3.41
CA ARG A 188 8.47 13.80 3.24
C ARG A 188 8.77 13.01 4.52
N GLN A 189 8.60 13.62 5.70
CA GLN A 189 8.72 12.92 6.99
C GLN A 189 7.60 11.89 7.19
N LEU A 190 6.36 12.21 6.82
CA LEU A 190 5.25 11.24 6.79
C LEU A 190 5.54 10.06 5.87
N TYR A 191 6.15 10.31 4.71
CA TYR A 191 6.50 9.24 3.77
C TYR A 191 7.52 8.24 4.36
N MET A 192 8.43 8.74 5.21
CA MET A 192 9.42 7.92 5.93
C MET A 192 8.83 7.03 7.03
N LEU A 193 7.54 7.16 7.35
CA LEU A 193 6.89 6.26 8.30
C LEU A 193 6.81 4.83 7.76
N LEU A 194 6.63 4.66 6.44
CA LEU A 194 6.48 3.34 5.81
C LEU A 194 7.66 2.94 4.92
N LEU A 195 8.24 3.90 4.18
CA LEU A 195 9.27 3.64 3.16
C LEU A 195 10.45 2.76 3.65
N PRO A 196 11.04 2.99 4.84
CA PRO A 196 12.17 2.19 5.31
C PRO A 196 11.84 0.70 5.42
N GLY A 197 10.65 0.35 5.93
CA GLY A 197 10.22 -1.05 6.05
C GLY A 197 9.98 -1.72 4.71
N VAL A 198 9.44 -0.98 3.74
CA VAL A 198 9.25 -1.47 2.37
C VAL A 198 10.59 -1.74 1.70
N VAL A 199 11.56 -0.83 1.85
CA VAL A 199 12.92 -1.00 1.32
C VAL A 199 13.61 -2.21 1.96
N SER A 200 13.53 -2.38 3.27
CA SER A 200 14.12 -3.53 3.97
C SER A 200 13.50 -4.86 3.55
N TYR A 201 12.19 -4.89 3.29
CA TYR A 201 11.48 -6.09 2.85
C TYR A 201 11.71 -6.43 1.37
N PHE A 202 12.11 -5.46 0.55
CA PHE A 202 12.13 -5.60 -0.91
C PHE A 202 12.90 -6.83 -1.40
N ILE A 203 14.01 -7.19 -0.77
CA ILE A 203 14.81 -8.35 -1.16
C ILE A 203 14.10 -9.69 -0.91
N PHE A 204 13.30 -9.78 0.15
CA PHE A 204 12.52 -10.98 0.48
C PHE A 204 11.43 -11.21 -0.55
N ASP A 205 10.77 -10.13 -0.97
CA ASP A 205 9.78 -10.16 -2.03
C ASP A 205 10.40 -10.49 -3.39
N LEU A 206 11.48 -9.79 -3.79
CA LEU A 206 12.16 -10.01 -5.08
C LEU A 206 12.61 -11.46 -5.27
N LYS A 207 13.17 -12.06 -4.22
CA LYS A 207 13.65 -13.45 -4.22
C LYS A 207 12.54 -14.48 -4.00
N ALA A 208 11.29 -14.03 -3.92
CA ALA A 208 10.12 -14.88 -3.65
C ALA A 208 10.28 -15.73 -2.37
N LEU A 209 10.96 -15.19 -1.35
CA LEU A 209 11.12 -15.85 -0.04
C LEU A 209 9.85 -15.75 0.81
N SER A 210 8.98 -14.82 0.45
CA SER A 210 7.68 -14.58 1.06
C SER A 210 6.79 -13.77 0.12
N MET A 211 5.49 -13.77 0.38
CA MET A 211 4.52 -12.91 -0.31
C MET A 211 4.07 -11.79 0.62
N MET A 212 4.17 -10.57 0.13
CA MET A 212 3.63 -9.39 0.81
C MET A 212 2.14 -9.57 1.10
N GLY A 213 1.39 -10.03 0.11
CA GLY A 213 -0.05 -10.32 0.22
C GLY A 213 -0.88 -9.04 0.30
N ASP A 214 -2.17 -9.25 0.49
CA ASP A 214 -3.16 -8.18 0.65
C ASP A 214 -2.87 -7.31 1.88
N ALA A 215 -2.28 -7.89 2.93
CA ALA A 215 -1.84 -7.17 4.13
C ALA A 215 -0.78 -6.09 3.83
N GLY A 216 -0.04 -6.20 2.72
CA GLY A 216 0.96 -5.19 2.34
C GLY A 216 0.60 -4.45 1.06
N SER A 217 0.07 -5.10 0.02
CA SER A 217 -0.26 -4.44 -1.26
C SER A 217 -1.30 -3.33 -1.04
N ASN A 218 -2.33 -3.60 -0.24
CA ASN A 218 -3.34 -2.62 0.11
C ASN A 218 -2.78 -1.51 1.02
N VAL A 219 -1.85 -1.85 1.93
CA VAL A 219 -1.14 -0.86 2.76
C VAL A 219 -0.33 0.10 1.91
N LEU A 220 0.45 -0.41 0.94
CA LEU A 220 1.21 0.43 0.01
C LEU A 220 0.28 1.35 -0.79
N GLY A 221 -0.85 0.82 -1.26
CA GLY A 221 -1.77 1.57 -2.10
C GLY A 221 -2.57 2.64 -1.34
N VAL A 222 -3.05 2.33 -0.14
CA VAL A 222 -3.72 3.33 0.70
C VAL A 222 -2.72 4.42 1.11
N PHE A 223 -1.49 4.03 1.45
CA PHE A 223 -0.43 4.97 1.82
C PHE A 223 -0.14 5.95 0.67
N ILE A 224 0.06 5.44 -0.55
CA ILE A 224 0.24 6.29 -1.74
C ILE A 224 -0.98 7.20 -1.95
N GLY A 225 -2.19 6.65 -1.86
CA GLY A 225 -3.42 7.40 -2.04
C GLY A 225 -3.54 8.58 -1.07
N VAL A 226 -3.32 8.32 0.23
CA VAL A 226 -3.31 9.38 1.25
C VAL A 226 -2.21 10.39 0.98
N MET A 227 -0.99 9.93 0.67
CA MET A 227 0.14 10.82 0.38
C MET A 227 -0.13 11.73 -0.82
N ILE A 228 -0.82 11.24 -1.86
CA ILE A 228 -1.23 12.07 -3.00
C ILE A 228 -2.22 13.16 -2.55
N VAL A 229 -3.23 12.78 -1.78
CA VAL A 229 -4.29 13.70 -1.31
C VAL A 229 -3.73 14.81 -0.43
N ILE A 230 -2.80 14.50 0.48
CA ILE A 230 -2.25 15.48 1.43
C ILE A 230 -1.06 16.28 0.87
N SER A 231 -0.45 15.86 -0.24
CA SER A 231 0.78 16.47 -0.75
C SER A 231 0.62 17.28 -2.02
N PHE A 232 -0.44 17.04 -2.80
CA PHE A 232 -0.55 17.64 -4.12
C PHE A 232 -1.89 18.33 -4.34
N SER A 233 -1.87 19.32 -5.23
CA SER A 233 -3.05 20.09 -5.60
C SER A 233 -4.12 19.21 -6.27
N ILE A 234 -5.36 19.69 -6.25
CA ILE A 234 -6.50 18.98 -6.84
C ILE A 234 -6.27 18.62 -8.32
N GLN A 235 -5.53 19.44 -9.08
CA GLN A 235 -5.21 19.15 -10.48
C GLN A 235 -4.33 17.90 -10.61
N VAL A 236 -3.32 17.74 -9.75
CA VAL A 236 -2.48 16.54 -9.72
C VAL A 236 -3.30 15.33 -9.30
N GLN A 237 -4.16 15.49 -8.29
CA GLN A 237 -5.06 14.41 -7.84
C GLN A 237 -5.99 13.95 -8.96
N LEU A 238 -6.55 14.87 -9.77
CA LEU A 238 -7.37 14.55 -10.93
C LEU A 238 -6.59 13.80 -12.01
N VAL A 239 -5.35 14.19 -12.30
CA VAL A 239 -4.47 13.46 -13.24
C VAL A 239 -4.21 12.04 -12.75
N CYS A 240 -3.87 11.88 -11.46
CA CYS A 240 -3.71 10.57 -10.83
C CYS A 240 -5.00 9.74 -10.92
N LEU A 241 -6.15 10.35 -10.62
CA LEU A 241 -7.46 9.69 -10.68
C LEU A 241 -7.78 9.18 -12.08
N VAL A 242 -7.56 10.00 -13.12
CA VAL A 242 -7.76 9.59 -14.52
C VAL A 242 -6.85 8.42 -14.88
N GLY A 243 -5.58 8.46 -14.49
CA GLY A 243 -4.64 7.36 -14.70
C GLY A 243 -5.07 6.07 -13.99
N LEU A 244 -5.50 6.18 -12.73
CA LEU A 244 -6.00 5.06 -11.95
C LEU A 244 -7.25 4.45 -12.60
N ILE A 245 -8.24 5.27 -12.98
CA ILE A 245 -9.45 4.80 -13.67
C ILE A 245 -9.10 4.10 -14.98
N ALA A 246 -8.20 4.68 -15.79
CA ALA A 246 -7.79 4.11 -17.07
C ALA A 246 -7.17 2.71 -16.89
N ILE A 247 -6.32 2.53 -15.87
CA ILE A 247 -5.73 1.22 -15.55
C ILE A 247 -6.81 0.21 -15.11
N HIS A 248 -7.78 0.63 -14.29
CA HIS A 248 -8.87 -0.27 -13.86
C HIS A 248 -9.72 -0.71 -15.05
N VAL A 249 -10.14 0.23 -15.92
CA VAL A 249 -10.90 -0.08 -17.14
C VAL A 249 -10.12 -1.03 -18.06
N LEU A 250 -8.81 -0.82 -18.20
CA LEU A 250 -7.95 -1.68 -19.02
C LEU A 250 -7.78 -3.07 -18.41
N THR A 251 -7.64 -3.17 -17.09
CA THR A 251 -7.45 -4.46 -16.40
C THR A 251 -8.72 -5.28 -16.25
N GLU A 252 -9.91 -4.69 -16.45
CA GLU A 252 -11.16 -5.46 -16.58
C GLU A 252 -11.18 -6.33 -17.84
N LYS A 253 -10.56 -5.87 -18.93
CA LYS A 253 -10.57 -6.57 -20.23
C LYS A 253 -9.29 -7.34 -20.50
N TYR A 254 -8.16 -6.85 -20.01
CA TYR A 254 -6.83 -7.38 -20.34
C TYR A 254 -6.03 -7.71 -19.08
N SER A 255 -5.28 -8.80 -19.12
CA SER A 255 -4.36 -9.13 -18.03
C SER A 255 -3.17 -8.16 -18.03
N LEU A 256 -2.99 -7.42 -16.94
CA LEU A 256 -1.86 -6.51 -16.76
C LEU A 256 -0.51 -7.22 -16.95
N THR A 257 -0.40 -8.46 -16.46
CA THR A 257 0.81 -9.28 -16.63
C THR A 257 1.11 -9.54 -18.10
N LYS A 258 0.10 -9.87 -18.92
CA LYS A 258 0.31 -10.08 -20.37
C LYS A 258 0.74 -8.81 -21.09
N LEU A 259 0.15 -7.67 -20.71
CA LEU A 259 0.54 -6.37 -21.29
C LEU A 259 1.98 -5.99 -20.94
N ILE A 260 2.41 -6.24 -19.70
CA ILE A 260 3.80 -6.05 -19.26
C ILE A 260 4.73 -6.98 -20.04
N GLU A 261 4.37 -8.26 -20.21
CA GLU A 261 5.19 -9.24 -20.94
C GLU A 261 5.36 -8.89 -22.42
N GLN A 262 4.39 -8.22 -23.04
CA GLN A 262 4.43 -7.76 -24.44
C GLN A 262 5.28 -6.52 -24.67
N ASN A 263 5.59 -5.74 -23.64
CA ASN A 263 6.45 -4.55 -23.74
C ASN A 263 7.86 -4.86 -23.24
N SER A 264 8.88 -4.72 -24.10
CA SER A 264 10.26 -5.10 -23.76
C SER A 264 10.83 -4.35 -22.56
N VAL A 265 10.56 -3.04 -22.44
CA VAL A 265 11.05 -2.19 -21.34
C VAL A 265 10.34 -2.55 -20.04
N LEU A 266 9.01 -2.66 -20.05
CA LEU A 266 8.25 -3.02 -18.85
C LEU A 266 8.59 -4.44 -18.38
N ASN A 267 8.74 -5.39 -19.30
CA ASN A 267 9.14 -6.76 -18.98
C ASN A 267 10.55 -6.82 -18.37
N PHE A 268 11.49 -6.02 -18.89
CA PHE A 268 12.84 -5.90 -18.32
C PHE A 268 12.78 -5.38 -16.88
N ILE A 269 12.07 -4.27 -16.66
CA ILE A 269 11.90 -3.69 -15.32
C ILE A 269 11.20 -4.68 -14.38
N ASP A 270 10.16 -5.38 -14.85
CA ASP A 270 9.43 -6.37 -14.06
C ASP A 270 10.36 -7.51 -13.61
N LYS A 271 11.24 -8.00 -14.49
CA LYS A 271 12.19 -9.09 -14.22
C LYS A 271 13.43 -8.69 -13.41
N LEU A 272 13.81 -7.40 -13.40
CA LEU A 272 15.02 -6.92 -12.74
C LEU A 272 15.08 -7.36 -11.26
N GLY A 273 16.17 -8.01 -10.84
CA GLY A 273 16.40 -8.43 -9.45
C GLY A 273 15.65 -9.70 -8.99
N ARG A 274 14.92 -10.39 -9.87
CA ARG A 274 14.24 -11.68 -9.56
C ARG A 274 15.12 -12.92 -9.71
N ASN A 275 16.32 -12.76 -10.27
CA ASN A 275 17.28 -13.82 -10.59
C ASN A 275 18.58 -13.60 -9.83
#